data_AF-A0A972K899-F1
#
_entry.id   AF-A0A972K899-F1
#
_cell.length_a   1.000
_cell.length_b   1.000
_cell.length_c   1.000
_cell.angle_alpha   90.00
_cell.angle_beta   90.00
_cell.angle_gamma   90.00
#
_symmetry.space_group_name_H-M   'P 1'
#
loop_
_entity.id
_entity.type
_entity.pdbx_description
1 polymer ?
#
loop_
_entity_poly.entity_id
_entity_poly.type
_entity_poly.pdbx_seq_one_letter_code
_entity_poly.pdbx_strand_id
1 'polypeptide(L)'
;MLALYDAGPSQLRASKPYWLNRFKEDGFWLEDLTDRPVNHLSASDRRRARLDAVPDAITRIRAPQPSIGVVVCHTAIFWALSKSLETGPGVSLHDRPIPFPLGNHRTQFVKLVCQAMHGAGVEVPLN
;
A
#
# COMPACT_ATOMS: atom_id res chain seq x y z
N MET A 1 17.99 -8.09 -10.83
CA MET A 1 17.26 -7.06 -10.08
C MET A 1 16.98 -7.63 -8.71
N LEU A 2 17.75 -7.17 -7.74
CA LEU A 2 17.49 -7.44 -6.32
C LEU A 2 16.18 -6.73 -5.95
N ALA A 3 15.32 -7.37 -5.15
CA ALA A 3 14.14 -6.70 -4.59
C ALA A 3 14.50 -6.16 -3.19
N LEU A 4 13.48 -5.81 -2.40
CA LEU A 4 13.62 -5.35 -1.02
C LEU A 4 14.70 -6.15 -0.24
N TYR A 5 15.64 -5.45 0.39
CA TYR A 5 16.74 -6.03 1.20
C TYR A 5 17.66 -7.03 0.48
N ASP A 6 17.97 -6.77 -0.79
CA ASP A 6 18.81 -7.64 -1.61
C ASP A 6 18.24 -9.07 -1.80
N ALA A 7 16.96 -9.28 -1.50
CA ALA A 7 16.30 -10.57 -1.65
C ALA A 7 15.64 -10.68 -3.03
N GLY A 8 15.72 -11.86 -3.66
CA GLY A 8 14.96 -12.15 -4.87
C GLY A 8 13.48 -12.46 -4.58
N PRO A 9 12.58 -12.39 -5.58
CA PRO A 9 11.15 -12.66 -5.41
C PRO A 9 10.83 -14.03 -4.77
N SER A 10 11.61 -15.07 -5.10
CA SER A 10 11.41 -16.42 -4.54
C SER A 10 11.74 -16.46 -3.04
N GLN A 11 12.80 -15.78 -2.60
CA GLN A 11 13.18 -15.67 -1.19
C GLN A 11 12.15 -14.84 -0.40
N LEU A 12 11.64 -13.77 -1.01
CA LEU A 12 10.56 -12.97 -0.41
C LEU A 12 9.30 -13.80 -0.15
N ARG A 13 8.91 -14.66 -1.10
CA ARG A 13 7.72 -15.53 -0.96
C ARG A 13 7.92 -16.64 0.06
N ALA A 14 9.06 -17.30 0.05
CA ALA A 14 9.35 -18.43 0.94
C ALA A 14 9.35 -18.03 2.43
N SER A 15 9.71 -16.77 2.73
CA SER A 15 9.82 -16.26 4.10
C SER A 15 9.04 -14.97 4.32
N LYS A 16 7.85 -14.85 3.71
CA LYS A 16 7.01 -13.64 3.76
C LYS A 16 6.84 -13.06 5.18
N PRO A 17 6.57 -13.86 6.25
CA PRO A 17 6.44 -13.30 7.60
C PRO A 17 7.71 -12.60 8.10
N TYR A 18 8.88 -13.17 7.84
CA TYR A 18 10.17 -12.57 8.21
C TYR A 18 10.34 -11.21 7.53
N TRP A 19 10.10 -11.13 6.22
CA TRP A 19 10.27 -9.89 5.47
C TRP A 19 9.27 -8.80 5.85
N LEU A 20 8.03 -9.17 6.16
CA LEU A 20 7.04 -8.21 6.67
C LEU A 20 7.41 -7.69 8.05
N ASN A 21 7.98 -8.52 8.93
CA ASN A 21 8.44 -8.07 10.23
C ASN A 21 9.64 -7.13 10.09
N ARG A 22 10.62 -7.46 9.24
CA ARG A 22 11.73 -6.56 8.95
C ARG A 22 11.27 -5.21 8.38
N PHE A 23 10.29 -5.23 7.47
CA PHE A 23 9.70 -4.00 6.93
C PHE A 23 9.07 -3.12 8.02
N LYS A 24 8.41 -3.74 9.01
CA LYS A 24 7.86 -3.06 10.19
C LYS A 24 8.94 -2.51 11.11
N GLU A 25 10.02 -3.26 11.33
CA GLU A 25 11.17 -2.81 12.12
C GLU A 25 11.82 -1.57 11.49
N ASP A 26 11.82 -1.48 10.17
CA ASP A 26 12.28 -0.30 9.43
C ASP A 26 11.25 0.86 9.39
N GLY A 27 10.14 0.74 10.11
CA GLY A 27 9.13 1.79 10.21
C GLY A 27 8.11 1.82 9.06
N PHE A 28 7.95 0.71 8.32
CA PHE A 28 6.96 0.60 7.25
C PHE A 28 5.98 -0.54 7.48
N TRP A 29 4.70 -0.28 7.19
CA TRP A 29 3.64 -1.27 7.29
C TRP A 29 3.02 -1.52 5.91
N LEU A 30 2.62 -2.77 5.67
CA LEU A 30 1.85 -3.16 4.49
C LEU A 30 0.52 -3.72 4.95
N GLU A 31 -0.56 -3.03 4.60
CA GLU A 31 -1.93 -3.38 4.99
C GLU A 31 -2.80 -3.62 3.76
N ASP A 32 -3.59 -4.69 3.80
CA ASP A 32 -4.63 -4.95 2.81
C ASP A 32 -5.92 -4.21 3.20
N LEU A 33 -6.66 -3.72 2.20
CA LEU A 33 -7.96 -3.08 2.43
C LEU A 33 -8.97 -4.08 3.02
N THR A 34 -9.04 -5.28 2.45
CA THR A 34 -9.92 -6.35 2.90
C THR A 34 -9.11 -7.41 3.65
N ASP A 35 -9.68 -7.96 4.71
CA ASP A 35 -9.07 -9.03 5.52
C ASP A 35 -9.02 -10.39 4.78
N ARG A 36 -9.80 -10.52 3.70
CA ARG A 36 -9.87 -11.72 2.86
C ARG A 36 -9.79 -11.37 1.37
N PRO A 37 -9.33 -12.31 0.51
CA PRO A 37 -9.33 -12.13 -0.92
C PRO A 37 -10.74 -11.98 -1.49
N VAL A 38 -10.98 -10.90 -2.24
CA VAL A 38 -12.28 -10.62 -2.90
C VAL A 38 -12.27 -10.91 -4.40
N ASN A 39 -11.19 -11.46 -4.95
CA ASN A 39 -11.00 -11.70 -6.39
C ASN A 39 -12.06 -12.63 -7.02
N HIS A 40 -12.64 -13.54 -6.23
CA HIS A 40 -13.68 -14.47 -6.66
C HIS A 40 -15.07 -13.83 -6.82
N LEU A 41 -15.28 -12.64 -6.24
CA LEU A 41 -16.56 -11.95 -6.26
C LEU A 41 -16.79 -11.22 -7.59
N SER A 42 -18.05 -10.91 -7.91
CA SER A 42 -18.41 -10.06 -9.05
C SER A 42 -17.85 -8.63 -8.89
N ALA A 43 -17.86 -7.83 -9.95
CA ALA A 43 -17.33 -6.46 -9.88
C ALA A 43 -18.11 -5.58 -8.87
N SER A 44 -19.44 -5.70 -8.83
CA SER A 44 -20.30 -5.00 -7.87
C SER A 44 -20.04 -5.46 -6.44
N ASP A 45 -19.90 -6.76 -6.23
CA ASP A 45 -19.66 -7.33 -4.91
C ASP A 45 -18.27 -6.97 -4.38
N ARG A 46 -17.25 -6.96 -5.24
CA ARG A 46 -15.92 -6.44 -4.90
C ARG A 46 -15.95 -4.97 -4.52
N ARG A 47 -16.74 -4.15 -5.23
CA ARG A 47 -16.88 -2.73 -4.88
C ARG A 47 -17.51 -2.59 -3.50
N ARG A 48 -18.61 -3.30 -3.24
CA ARG A 48 -19.29 -3.31 -1.95
C ARG A 48 -18.37 -3.79 -0.82
N ALA A 49 -17.77 -4.98 -0.95
CA ALA A 49 -16.85 -5.52 0.05
C ALA A 49 -15.69 -4.57 0.39
N ARG A 50 -15.15 -3.84 -0.59
CA ARG A 50 -14.12 -2.83 -0.36
C ARG A 50 -14.62 -1.62 0.43
N LEU A 51 -15.81 -1.12 0.10
CA LEU A 51 -16.41 0.01 0.82
C LEU A 51 -16.77 -0.38 2.26
N ASP A 52 -17.34 -1.56 2.44
CA ASP A 52 -17.73 -2.07 3.76
C ASP A 52 -16.51 -2.29 4.67
N ALA A 53 -15.34 -2.63 4.09
CA ALA A 53 -14.10 -2.82 4.82
C ALA A 53 -13.35 -1.52 5.18
N VAL A 54 -13.77 -0.35 4.66
CA VAL A 54 -13.07 0.92 4.89
C VAL A 54 -12.90 1.27 6.38
N PRO A 55 -13.94 1.20 7.24
CA PRO A 55 -13.81 1.58 8.65
C PRO A 55 -12.76 0.74 9.40
N ASP A 56 -12.77 -0.58 9.17
CA ASP A 56 -11.81 -1.49 9.79
C ASP A 56 -10.40 -1.28 9.24
N ALA A 57 -10.27 -1.04 7.93
CA ALA A 57 -8.99 -0.72 7.31
C ALA A 57 -8.38 0.56 7.86
N ILE A 58 -9.17 1.62 8.05
CA ILE A 58 -8.70 2.87 8.65
C ILE A 58 -8.20 2.66 10.07
N THR A 59 -8.88 1.81 10.84
CA THR A 59 -8.43 1.45 12.19
C THR A 59 -7.07 0.77 12.15
N ARG A 60 -6.87 -0.21 11.24
CA ARG A 60 -5.57 -0.89 11.07
C ARG A 60 -4.47 0.04 10.59
N ILE A 61 -4.76 0.89 9.61
CA ILE A 61 -3.82 1.88 9.05
C ILE A 61 -3.34 2.87 10.11
N ARG A 62 -4.23 3.30 11.01
CA ARG A 62 -3.91 4.28 12.06
C ARG A 62 -3.33 3.67 13.34
N ALA A 63 -3.55 2.38 13.59
CA ALA A 63 -3.03 1.67 14.76
C ALA A 63 -1.51 1.83 14.98
N PRO A 64 -0.63 1.72 13.95
CA PRO A 64 0.80 1.95 14.12
C PRO A 64 1.19 3.43 14.28
N GLN A 65 0.22 4.36 14.23
CA GLN A 65 0.44 5.82 14.32
C GLN A 65 1.50 6.33 13.33
N PRO A 66 1.28 6.17 12.01
CA PRO A 66 2.25 6.60 11.01
C PRO A 66 2.50 8.11 11.12
N SER A 67 3.77 8.47 11.32
CA SER A 67 4.22 9.87 11.47
C SER A 67 4.25 10.62 10.15
N ILE A 68 4.43 9.91 9.03
CA ILE A 68 4.57 10.50 7.69
C ILE A 68 3.23 10.43 6.93
N GLY A 69 2.74 9.22 6.65
CA GLY A 69 1.49 9.04 5.94
C GLY A 69 1.34 7.67 5.29
N VAL A 70 0.45 7.58 4.31
CA VAL A 70 0.06 6.34 3.64
C VAL A 70 0.20 6.48 2.13
N VAL A 71 0.75 5.44 1.50
CA VAL A 71 0.74 5.30 0.03
C VAL A 71 -0.26 4.21 -0.36
N VAL A 72 -1.34 4.59 -1.04
CA VAL A 72 -2.31 3.63 -1.57
C VAL A 72 -1.93 3.13 -2.96
N CYS A 73 -1.60 1.84 -3.06
CA CYS A 73 -0.99 1.20 -4.22
C CYS A 73 -1.97 0.55 -5.21
N HIS A 74 -3.24 0.95 -5.24
CA HIS A 74 -4.24 0.39 -6.15
C HIS A 74 -5.39 1.36 -6.40
N THR A 75 -5.71 1.65 -7.67
CA THR A 75 -6.68 2.70 -8.05
C THR A 75 -8.04 2.60 -7.36
N ALA A 76 -8.64 1.41 -7.36
CA ALA A 76 -9.96 1.24 -6.73
C ALA A 76 -9.93 1.27 -5.19
N ILE A 77 -8.78 0.99 -4.56
CA ILE A 77 -8.60 1.12 -3.11
C ILE A 77 -8.41 2.60 -2.76
N PHE A 78 -7.64 3.33 -3.58
CA PHE A 78 -7.45 4.77 -3.43
C PHE A 78 -8.79 5.51 -3.36
N TRP A 79 -9.68 5.27 -4.33
CA TRP A 79 -11.01 5.90 -4.32
C TRP A 79 -11.90 5.48 -3.15
N ALA A 80 -11.70 4.28 -2.59
CA ALA A 80 -12.44 3.84 -1.42
C ALA A 80 -11.94 4.53 -0.14
N LEU A 81 -10.64 4.81 -0.05
CA LEU A 81 -10.00 5.35 1.15
C LEU A 81 -9.79 6.86 1.13
N SER A 82 -9.76 7.51 -0.03
CA SER A 82 -9.23 8.87 -0.19
C SER A 82 -9.83 9.85 0.80
N LYS A 83 -11.16 9.87 0.91
CA LYS A 83 -11.90 10.74 1.84
C LYS A 83 -11.54 10.48 3.31
N SER A 84 -11.35 9.21 3.68
CA SER A 84 -11.00 8.83 5.05
C SER A 84 -9.55 9.12 5.41
N LEU A 85 -8.68 9.31 4.42
CA LEU A 85 -7.26 9.63 4.57
C LEU A 85 -6.94 11.11 4.27
N GLU A 86 -7.93 12.01 4.26
CA GLU A 86 -7.72 13.44 3.99
C GLU A 86 -7.02 14.18 5.14
N THR A 87 -7.27 13.78 6.39
CA THR A 87 -6.75 14.47 7.57
C THR A 87 -6.33 13.52 8.68
N GLY A 88 -5.42 13.98 9.53
CA GLY A 88 -4.91 13.27 10.69
C GLY A 88 -3.74 12.33 10.40
N PRO A 89 -3.32 11.53 11.40
CA PRO A 89 -2.29 10.50 11.22
C PRO A 89 -2.68 9.53 10.12
N GLY A 90 -1.73 9.22 9.24
CA GLY A 90 -1.95 8.35 8.10
C GLY A 90 -2.59 9.04 6.90
N VAL A 91 -2.44 10.36 6.77
CA VAL A 91 -2.86 11.09 5.56
C VAL A 91 -2.28 10.47 4.28
N SER A 92 -3.03 10.50 3.19
CA SER A 92 -2.53 10.06 1.89
C SER A 92 -1.36 10.95 1.44
N LEU A 93 -0.24 10.34 1.04
CA LEU A 93 0.94 11.06 0.52
C LEU A 93 0.82 11.46 -0.95
N HIS A 94 -0.33 11.18 -1.56
CA HIS A 94 -0.63 11.52 -2.94
C HIS A 94 -2.12 11.79 -3.12
N ASP A 95 -2.42 12.61 -4.13
CA ASP A 95 -3.76 13.09 -4.48
C ASP A 95 -4.35 12.36 -5.69
N ARG A 96 -3.58 11.46 -6.30
CA ARG A 96 -3.94 10.76 -7.53
C ARG A 96 -3.69 9.26 -7.43
N PRO A 97 -4.55 8.43 -8.04
CA PRO A 97 -4.41 6.99 -7.91
C PRO A 97 -3.09 6.46 -8.48
N ILE A 98 -2.44 5.57 -7.73
CA ILE A 98 -1.31 4.78 -8.20
C ILE A 98 -1.83 3.43 -8.73
N PRO A 99 -1.58 3.06 -10.00
CA PRO A 99 -2.01 1.78 -10.55
C PRO A 99 -1.17 0.65 -9.97
N PHE A 100 -1.80 -0.47 -9.62
CA PHE A 100 -1.09 -1.65 -9.12
C PHE A 100 -0.14 -2.20 -10.21
N PRO A 101 1.06 -2.73 -9.87
CA PRO A 101 2.11 -3.04 -10.84
C PRO A 101 1.86 -4.35 -11.61
N LEU A 102 0.75 -4.43 -12.34
CA LEU A 102 0.42 -5.52 -13.26
C LEU A 102 0.53 -5.06 -14.71
N GLY A 103 0.91 -5.97 -15.61
CA GLY A 103 1.09 -5.67 -17.02
C GLY A 103 2.13 -4.58 -17.28
N ASN A 104 1.74 -3.56 -18.04
CA ASN A 104 2.59 -2.43 -18.42
C ASN A 104 2.65 -1.30 -17.37
N HIS A 105 2.01 -1.45 -16.19
CA HIS A 105 1.98 -0.40 -15.16
C HIS A 105 3.18 -0.39 -14.22
N ARG A 106 4.12 -1.34 -14.30
CA ARG A 106 5.23 -1.47 -13.34
C ARG A 106 6.10 -0.20 -13.26
N THR A 107 6.52 0.36 -14.40
CA THR A 107 7.36 1.57 -14.42
C THR A 107 6.62 2.77 -13.83
N GLN A 108 5.33 2.90 -14.15
CA GLN A 108 4.48 3.96 -13.62
C GLN A 108 4.27 3.83 -12.11
N PHE A 109 4.03 2.61 -11.62
CA PHE A 109 3.91 2.30 -10.20
C PHE A 109 5.13 2.75 -9.42
N VAL A 110 6.33 2.30 -9.83
CA VAL A 110 7.59 2.67 -9.14
C VAL A 110 7.76 4.18 -9.13
N LYS A 111 7.60 4.84 -10.28
CA LYS A 111 7.73 6.29 -10.39
C LYS A 111 6.81 7.03 -9.41
N LEU A 112 5.52 6.68 -9.37
CA LEU A 112 4.53 7.39 -8.55
C LEU A 112 4.72 7.10 -7.05
N VAL A 113 5.07 5.87 -6.66
CA VAL A 113 5.39 5.56 -5.27
C VAL A 113 6.61 6.35 -4.82
N CYS A 114 7.70 6.35 -5.60
CA CYS A 114 8.90 7.12 -5.26
C CYS A 114 8.61 8.62 -5.18
N GLN A 115 7.78 9.17 -6.08
CA GLN A 115 7.35 10.57 -6.00
C GLN A 115 6.58 10.88 -4.72
N ALA A 116 5.65 10.02 -4.30
CA ALA A 116 4.90 10.20 -3.06
C ALA A 116 5.82 10.15 -1.82
N MET A 117 6.77 9.20 -1.80
CA MET A 117 7.73 9.04 -0.71
C MET A 117 8.70 10.22 -0.62
N HIS A 118 9.29 10.64 -1.74
CA HIS A 118 10.19 11.80 -1.79
C HIS A 118 9.48 13.10 -1.43
N GLY A 119 8.24 13.31 -1.89
CA GLY A 119 7.43 14.47 -1.53
C GLY A 119 7.16 14.57 -0.02
N ALA A 120 7.23 13.45 0.69
CA ALA A 120 7.08 13.35 2.13
C ALA A 120 8.43 13.32 2.90
N GLY A 121 9.55 13.54 2.20
CA GLY A 121 10.90 13.55 2.82
C GLY A 121 11.46 12.16 3.15
N VAL A 122 10.86 11.08 2.63
CA VAL A 122 11.41 9.72 2.78
C VAL A 122 12.34 9.45 1.61
N GLU A 123 13.65 9.45 1.88
CA GLU A 123 14.65 9.01 0.90
C GLU A 123 14.58 7.49 0.77
N VAL A 124 14.24 7.03 -0.44
CA VAL A 124 14.28 5.60 -0.77
C VAL A 124 15.46 5.39 -1.71
N PRO A 125 16.43 4.51 -1.39
CA PRO A 125 17.49 4.20 -2.32
C PRO A 125 16.89 3.62 -3.61
N LEU A 126 17.00 4.38 -4.70
CA LEU A 126 16.61 3.94 -6.04
C LEU A 126 17.74 3.06 -6.59
N ASN A 127 17.77 1.79 -6.20
CA ASN A 127 18.64 0.78 -6.81
C ASN A 127 17.89 -0.03 -7.88
#